data_AF-A0A7D9KYZ7-F1
#
_entry.id   AF-A0A7D9KYZ7-F1
#
_cell.length_a   1.000
_cell.length_b   1.000
_cell.length_c   1.000
_cell.angle_alpha   90.00
_cell.angle_beta   90.00
_cell.angle_gamma   90.00
#
_symmetry.space_group_name_H-M   'P 1'
#
loop_
_entity.id
_entity.type
_entity.pdbx_description
1 polymer ?
#
loop_
_entity_poly.entity_id
_entity_poly.type
_entity_poly.pdbx_seq_one_letter_code
_entity_poly.pdbx_strand_id
1 'polypeptide(L)'
;MASTGYGPSRESRWSRLTFDGNESNYELWEAKFLAHMRLLKLKDTTLPSKEEADTTKNEECYAELIQCLDDTSLSLVIRDATDDGRRLYKYSETIMQIKANQESSHSTLS
;
A
#
# COMPACT_ATOMS: atom_id res chain seq x y z
N MET A 1 -14.43 -2.18 -40.84
CA MET A 1 -13.76 -2.99 -39.80
C MET A 1 -13.52 -2.07 -38.61
N ALA A 2 -14.22 -2.29 -37.50
CA ALA A 2 -14.07 -1.46 -36.31
C ALA A 2 -12.78 -1.88 -35.57
N SER A 3 -11.76 -1.04 -35.56
CA SER A 3 -10.65 -1.16 -34.62
C SER A 3 -11.21 -0.84 -33.24
N THR A 4 -11.59 -1.87 -32.49
CA THR A 4 -11.83 -1.76 -31.06
C THR A 4 -10.50 -1.42 -30.40
N GLY A 5 -10.27 -0.12 -30.17
CA GLY A 5 -9.12 0.41 -29.44
C GLY A 5 -9.20 0.04 -27.96
N TYR A 6 -8.99 -1.23 -27.64
CA TYR A 6 -8.59 -1.68 -26.31
C TYR A 6 -7.07 -1.59 -26.24
N GLY A 7 -6.53 -0.37 -26.17
CA GLY A 7 -5.22 -0.19 -25.57
C GLY A 7 -5.34 -0.45 -24.06
N PRO A 8 -4.33 -1.01 -23.39
CA PRO A 8 -4.36 -1.10 -21.94
C PRO A 8 -4.58 0.31 -21.40
N SER A 9 -5.71 0.50 -20.69
CA SER A 9 -6.01 1.78 -20.07
C SER A 9 -4.86 2.11 -19.12
N ARG A 10 -3.96 3.00 -19.55
CA ARG A 10 -2.92 3.60 -18.70
C ARG A 10 -3.54 4.40 -17.54
N GLU A 11 -4.86 4.54 -17.53
CA GLU A 11 -5.71 5.01 -16.44
C GLU A 11 -6.24 3.84 -15.59
N SER A 12 -5.42 2.81 -15.42
CA SER A 12 -5.74 1.66 -14.60
C SER A 12 -6.11 2.15 -13.20
N ARG A 13 -7.22 1.69 -12.62
CA ARG A 13 -7.59 2.00 -11.22
C ARG A 13 -6.42 1.79 -10.26
N TRP A 14 -5.57 0.83 -10.61
CA TRP A 14 -4.29 0.49 -10.00
C TRP A 14 -3.27 1.63 -10.01
N SER A 15 -3.14 2.40 -11.10
CA SER A 15 -2.22 3.55 -11.18
C SER A 15 -2.53 4.66 -10.18
N ARG A 16 -3.79 4.74 -9.70
CA ARG A 16 -4.22 5.68 -8.65
C ARG A 16 -4.03 5.14 -7.23
N LEU A 17 -3.77 3.84 -7.12
CA LEU A 17 -3.55 3.08 -5.89
C LEU A 17 -2.08 2.65 -5.74
N THR A 18 -1.21 2.92 -6.72
CA THR A 18 0.23 2.73 -6.58
C THR A 18 0.83 3.85 -5.74
N PHE A 19 1.54 3.50 -4.69
CA PHE A 19 2.33 4.42 -3.89
C PHE A 19 3.60 4.78 -4.65
N ASP A 20 3.93 6.07 -4.73
CA ASP A 20 5.10 6.56 -5.47
C ASP A 20 6.36 6.68 -4.59
N GLY A 21 6.27 6.30 -3.31
CA GLY A 21 7.36 6.44 -2.35
C GLY A 21 7.43 7.82 -1.68
N ASN A 22 6.57 8.77 -2.06
CA ASN A 22 6.58 10.13 -1.55
C ASN A 22 5.69 10.27 -0.31
N GLU A 23 6.28 10.75 0.79
CA GLU A 23 5.58 10.97 2.05
C GLU A 23 4.41 11.96 1.93
N SER A 24 4.58 13.04 1.16
CA SER A 24 3.52 14.04 0.97
C SER A 24 2.25 13.44 0.33
N ASN A 25 2.40 12.32 -0.38
CA ASN A 25 1.30 11.62 -1.03
C ASN A 25 0.79 10.43 -0.20
N TYR A 26 1.43 10.09 0.91
CA TYR A 26 1.09 8.91 1.72
C TYR A 26 -0.29 9.00 2.35
N GLU A 27 -0.64 10.11 3.01
CA GLU A 27 -1.98 10.26 3.61
C GLU A 27 -3.09 10.13 2.56
N LEU A 28 -2.88 10.72 1.38
CA LEU A 28 -3.82 10.66 0.28
C LEU A 28 -3.90 9.26 -0.34
N TRP A 29 -2.76 8.58 -0.47
CA TRP A 29 -2.68 7.19 -0.93
C TRP A 29 -3.36 6.25 0.07
N GLU A 30 -3.07 6.38 1.35
CA GLU A 30 -3.62 5.57 2.43
C GLU A 30 -5.15 5.71 2.50
N ALA A 31 -5.67 6.94 2.41
CA ALA A 31 -7.11 7.17 2.37
C ALA A 31 -7.79 6.45 1.19
N LYS A 32 -7.16 6.46 0.00
CA LYS A 32 -7.65 5.74 -1.19
C LYS A 32 -7.53 4.23 -1.04
N PHE A 33 -6.40 3.76 -0.51
CA PHE A 33 -6.12 2.35 -0.26
C PHE A 33 -7.11 1.77 0.75
N LEU A 34 -7.34 2.43 1.89
CA LEU A 34 -8.33 2.02 2.89
C LEU A 34 -9.77 2.06 2.35
N ALA A 35 -10.09 3.00 1.45
CA ALA A 35 -11.38 3.03 0.78
C ALA A 35 -11.55 1.83 -0.18
N HIS A 36 -10.49 1.45 -0.91
CA HIS A 36 -10.46 0.27 -1.76
C HIS A 36 -10.59 -1.03 -0.95
N MET A 37 -9.81 -1.18 0.13
CA MET A 37 -9.90 -2.33 1.04
C MET A 37 -11.28 -2.45 1.69
N ARG A 38 -12.00 -1.33 1.90
CA ARG A 38 -13.39 -1.35 2.36
C ARG A 38 -14.34 -1.96 1.31
N LEU A 39 -14.14 -1.66 0.03
CA LEU A 39 -14.94 -2.27 -1.05
C LEU A 39 -14.72 -3.77 -1.15
N LEU A 40 -13.49 -4.22 -0.87
CA LEU A 40 -13.12 -5.64 -0.82
C LEU A 40 -13.52 -6.33 0.50
N LYS A 41 -14.07 -5.58 1.47
CA LYS A 41 -14.38 -6.07 2.83
C LYS A 41 -13.14 -6.62 3.58
N LEU A 42 -11.96 -6.11 3.22
CA LEU A 42 -10.67 -6.45 3.83
C LEU A 42 -10.18 -5.39 4.82
N LYS A 43 -10.84 -4.22 4.90
CA LYS A 43 -10.43 -3.12 5.78
C LYS A 43 -10.27 -3.53 7.25
N ASP A 44 -11.17 -4.37 7.76
CA ASP A 44 -11.11 -4.85 9.16
C ASP A 44 -9.96 -5.84 9.39
N THR A 45 -9.47 -6.49 8.33
CA THR A 45 -8.29 -7.37 8.33
C THR A 45 -6.98 -6.57 8.26
N THR A 46 -6.97 -5.48 7.49
CA THR A 46 -5.81 -4.58 7.35
C THR A 46 -5.54 -3.79 8.63
N LEU A 47 -6.59 -3.22 9.23
CA LEU A 47 -6.47 -2.45 10.47
C LEU A 47 -6.37 -3.38 11.68
N PRO A 48 -5.74 -2.94 12.78
CA PRO A 48 -5.73 -3.71 14.01
C PRO A 48 -7.14 -3.80 14.62
N SER A 49 -7.90 -4.81 14.20
CA SER A 49 -9.20 -5.15 14.78
C SER A 49 -9.04 -6.14 15.96
N LYS A 50 -10.09 -6.22 16.79
CA LYS A 50 -10.15 -7.11 17.97
C LYS A 50 -10.33 -8.59 17.61
N GLU A 51 -10.74 -8.89 16.38
CA GLU A 51 -10.92 -10.27 15.91
C GLU A 51 -9.68 -10.76 15.18
N GLU A 52 -9.35 -12.05 15.34
CA GLU A 52 -8.31 -12.69 14.54
C GLU A 52 -8.70 -12.60 13.06
N ALA A 53 -7.79 -12.05 12.25
CA ALA A 53 -8.00 -11.95 10.82
C ALA A 53 -8.10 -13.37 10.24
N ASP A 54 -9.15 -13.62 9.46
CA ASP A 54 -9.27 -14.83 8.66
C ASP A 54 -8.01 -14.97 7.78
N THR A 55 -7.33 -16.12 7.86
CA THR A 55 -6.08 -16.38 7.14
C THR A 55 -6.21 -16.09 5.64
N THR A 56 -7.34 -16.48 5.03
CA THR A 56 -7.63 -16.24 3.62
C THR A 56 -7.70 -14.75 3.33
N LYS A 57 -8.39 -13.98 4.18
CA LYS A 57 -8.50 -12.52 4.02
C LYS A 57 -7.17 -11.82 4.26
N ASN A 58 -6.31 -12.38 5.10
CA ASN A 58 -4.98 -11.83 5.35
C ASN A 58 -4.06 -12.03 4.13
N GLU A 59 -4.14 -13.18 3.49
CA GLU A 59 -3.47 -13.47 2.21
C GLU A 59 -4.00 -12.59 1.07
N GLU A 60 -5.33 -12.40 0.98
CA GLU A 60 -5.94 -11.47 0.02
C GLU A 60 -5.49 -10.02 0.29
N CYS A 61 -5.41 -9.61 1.56
CA CYS A 61 -4.90 -8.30 1.95
C CYS A 61 -3.43 -8.14 1.55
N TYR A 62 -2.61 -9.17 1.71
CA TYR A 62 -1.22 -9.20 1.27
C TYR A 62 -1.10 -9.01 -0.25
N ALA A 63 -1.89 -9.76 -1.03
CA ALA A 63 -1.90 -9.67 -2.48
C ALA A 63 -2.32 -8.28 -3.00
N GLU A 64 -3.30 -7.63 -2.35
CA GLU A 64 -3.71 -6.28 -2.71
C GLU A 64 -2.65 -5.23 -2.34
N LEU A 65 -1.97 -5.38 -1.19
CA LEU A 65 -0.87 -4.48 -0.79
C LEU A 65 0.31 -4.54 -1.75
N ILE A 66 0.72 -5.74 -2.19
CA ILE A 66 1.82 -5.89 -3.15
C ILE A 66 1.54 -5.11 -4.43
N GLN A 67 0.30 -5.14 -4.92
CA GLN A 67 -0.08 -4.44 -6.15
C GLN A 67 -0.11 -2.91 -6.00
N CYS A 68 -0.17 -2.42 -4.75
CA CYS A 68 -0.31 -1.01 -4.43
C CYS A 68 0.99 -0.34 -3.96
N LEU A 69 2.05 -1.11 -3.68
CA LEU A 69 3.35 -0.59 -3.23
C LEU A 69 4.34 -0.54 -4.40
N ASP A 70 5.30 0.40 -4.34
CA ASP A 70 6.44 0.41 -5.27
C ASP A 70 7.48 -0.66 -4.90
N ASP A 71 8.31 -1.05 -5.86
CA ASP A 71 9.35 -2.06 -5.68
C ASP A 71 10.33 -1.67 -4.55
N THR A 72 10.59 -0.37 -4.34
CA THR A 72 11.49 0.11 -3.28
C THR A 72 10.91 -0.17 -1.90
N SER A 73 9.67 0.26 -1.66
CA SER A 73 8.99 0.10 -0.38
C SER A 73 8.67 -1.37 -0.13
N LEU A 74 8.31 -2.12 -1.17
CA LEU A 74 8.08 -3.55 -1.10
C LEU A 74 9.36 -4.33 -0.74
N SER A 75 10.50 -4.00 -1.34
CA SER A 75 11.78 -4.68 -1.05
C SER A 75 12.20 -4.58 0.42
N LEU A 76 11.76 -3.52 1.12
CA LEU A 76 12.07 -3.29 2.53
C LEU A 76 11.24 -4.14 3.49
N VAL A 77 10.10 -4.67 3.05
CA VAL A 77 9.09 -5.32 3.91
C VAL A 77 8.76 -6.75 3.53
N ILE A 78 8.99 -7.13 2.26
CA ILE A 78 8.54 -8.39 1.70
C ILE A 78 9.18 -9.62 2.35
N ARG A 79 10.38 -9.49 2.95
CA ARG A 79 11.05 -10.61 3.64
C ARG A 79 10.46 -10.93 5.02
N ASP A 80 9.87 -9.95 5.71
CA ASP A 80 9.40 -10.10 7.10
C ASP A 80 7.88 -10.26 7.21
N ALA A 81 7.15 -10.00 6.11
CA ALA A 81 5.69 -9.99 6.06
C ALA A 81 5.10 -10.93 4.99
N THR A 82 5.84 -11.96 4.55
CA THR A 82 5.35 -12.95 3.58
C THR A 82 3.98 -13.49 3.98
N ASP A 83 3.01 -13.38 3.08
CA ASP A 83 1.61 -13.79 3.25
C ASP A 83 0.88 -13.14 4.46
N ASP A 84 1.45 -12.07 5.03
CA ASP A 84 0.87 -11.35 6.16
C ASP A 84 0.56 -9.89 5.80
N GLY A 85 -0.63 -9.67 5.23
CA GLY A 85 -1.09 -8.35 4.80
C GLY A 85 -1.18 -7.35 5.95
N ARG A 86 -1.54 -7.80 7.16
CA ARG A 86 -1.59 -6.95 8.35
C ARG A 86 -0.20 -6.49 8.79
N ARG A 87 0.79 -7.39 8.80
CA ARG A 87 2.18 -7.00 9.07
C ARG A 87 2.70 -6.07 7.99
N LEU A 88 2.43 -6.38 6.73
CA LEU A 88 2.89 -5.59 5.58
C LEU A 88 2.41 -4.14 5.68
N TYR A 89 1.12 -3.91 6.00
CA TYR A 89 0.56 -2.57 6.20
C TYR A 89 1.23 -1.81 7.37
N LYS A 90 1.50 -2.49 8.49
CA LYS A 90 2.17 -1.88 9.64
C LYS A 90 3.62 -1.48 9.31
N TYR A 91 4.32 -2.30 8.52
CA TYR A 91 5.67 -1.97 8.08
C TYR A 91 5.68 -0.79 7.11
N SER A 92 4.70 -0.68 6.19
CA SER A 92 4.62 0.49 5.31
C SER A 92 4.45 1.78 6.10
N GLU A 93 3.61 1.81 7.13
CA GLU A 93 3.47 2.97 8.02
C GLU A 93 4.80 3.32 8.72
N THR A 94 5.50 2.30 9.24
CA THR A 94 6.76 2.49 9.98
C THR A 94 7.88 3.02 9.08
N ILE A 95 8.01 2.50 7.86
CA ILE A 95 9.03 2.96 6.90
C ILE A 95 8.82 4.42 6.52
N MET A 96 7.56 4.82 6.35
CA MET A 96 7.22 6.20 6.03
C MET A 96 7.60 7.14 7.18
N GLN A 97 7.31 6.75 8.43
CA GLN A 97 7.73 7.52 9.60
C GLN A 97 9.25 7.64 9.70
N ILE A 98 10.00 6.61 9.33
CA ILE A 98 11.47 6.65 9.33
C ILE A 98 12.00 7.58 8.24
N LYS A 99 11.46 7.53 7.02
CA LYS A 99 11.84 8.44 5.91
C LYS A 99 11.57 9.90 6.27
N ALA A 100 10.41 10.20 6.84
CA ALA A 100 10.03 11.53 7.32
C ALA A 100 11.05 12.14 8.28
N ASN A 101 11.49 11.33 9.25
CA ASN A 101 12.46 11.76 10.25
C ASN A 101 13.88 11.99 9.67
N GLN A 102 14.24 11.29 8.59
CA GLN A 102 15.54 11.48 7.92
C GLN A 102 15.58 12.76 7.07
N GLU A 103 14.51 13.10 6.34
CA GLU A 103 14.46 14.33 5.54
C GLU A 103 14.44 15.60 6.40
N SER A 104 13.74 15.55 7.55
CA SER A 104 13.71 16.64 8.52
C SER A 104 15.09 16.93 9.14
N SER A 105 15.94 15.90 9.27
CA SER A 105 17.31 16.03 9.79
C SER A 105 18.29 16.68 8.80
N HIS A 106 18.03 16.61 7.49
CA HIS A 106 18.88 17.25 6.48
C HIS A 106 18.56 18.74 6.27
N SER A 107 17.38 19.22 6.69
CA SER A 107 16.97 20.63 6.53
C SER A 107 17.41 21.56 7.66
N THR A 108 18.02 21.06 8.74
CA THR A 108 18.44 21.88 9.90
C THR A 108 19.92 22.28 9.90
N LEU A 109 20.65 21.99 8.82
CA LEU A 109 22.09 22.27 8.69
C LEU A 109 22.46 23.30 7.61
N SER A 110 21.51 24.10 7.13
CA SER A 110 21.79 25.18 6.16
C SER A 110 21.56 26.58 6.71
#